data_AF-T0LC30-F1
#
_entry.id   AF-T0LC30-F1
#
_cell.length_a   1.000
_cell.length_b   1.000
_cell.length_c   1.000
_cell.angle_alpha   90.00
_cell.angle_beta   90.00
_cell.angle_gamma   90.00
#
_symmetry.space_group_name_H-M   'P 1'
#
loop_
_entity.id
_entity.type
_entity.pdbx_description
1 polymer ?
#
loop_
_entity_poly.entity_id
_entity_poly.type
_entity_poly.pdbx_seq_one_letter_code
_entity_poly.pdbx_strand_id
1 'polypeptide(L)'
;MTDVAATRRPFKGSCHCGETQYIVFLTFPHTLPPPRPTKEKGPRAHQEFYRCNCTTCQKAGFFHMRLNSAPEDFILLHPLDPYKDLGDYTVYQKDLHFLFCKTCGMRCFILMGQGEVAEVDLEALGVKSDGENQDGNVDGKKLTKVWRPCKDSWKEGKKFGSYLSVNGYSVDAGQEGFDLREITEKKWVGYLDWLELKSEGSQGTRFDRPWEGGAY
;
A
#
# COMPACT_ATOMS: atom_id res chain seq x y z
N MET A 1 27.92 -6.56 13.40
CA MET A 1 26.72 -5.76 13.08
C MET A 1 25.65 -6.21 14.05
N THR A 2 25.21 -5.34 14.95
CA THR A 2 24.08 -5.61 15.83
C THR A 2 22.85 -5.80 14.96
N ASP A 3 22.23 -6.97 15.03
CA ASP A 3 20.99 -7.28 14.33
C ASP A 3 19.90 -6.36 14.89
N VAL A 4 19.53 -5.32 14.14
CA VAL A 4 18.52 -4.35 14.57
C VAL A 4 17.16 -5.03 14.35
N ALA A 5 16.46 -5.29 15.45
CA ALA A 5 15.15 -5.93 15.41
C ALA A 5 14.17 -5.14 14.51
N ALA A 6 13.50 -5.86 13.63
CA ALA A 6 12.51 -5.29 12.73
C ALA A 6 11.36 -4.65 13.52
N THR A 7 11.11 -3.37 13.28
CA THR A 7 10.13 -2.56 14.01
C THR A 7 9.04 -2.08 13.07
N ARG A 8 7.79 -2.32 13.46
CA ARG A 8 6.60 -1.80 12.77
C ARG A 8 6.36 -0.34 13.17
N ARG A 9 6.19 0.56 12.19
CA ARG A 9 6.00 2.00 12.40
C ARG A 9 4.90 2.56 11.48
N PRO A 10 4.10 3.53 11.95
CA PRO A 10 3.15 4.24 11.10
C PRO A 10 3.84 5.29 10.22
N PHE A 11 3.33 5.45 9.01
CA PHE A 11 3.68 6.49 8.07
C PHE A 11 2.40 7.13 7.51
N LYS A 12 2.39 8.46 7.46
CA LYS A 12 1.34 9.25 6.83
C LYS A 12 1.49 9.21 5.33
N GLY A 13 0.37 9.19 4.63
CA GLY A 13 0.36 9.34 3.19
C GLY A 13 -0.88 10.05 2.74
N SER A 14 -0.76 10.70 1.60
CA SER A 14 -1.82 11.52 1.05
C SER A 14 -1.79 11.60 -0.48
N CYS A 15 -2.91 12.01 -1.07
CA CYS A 15 -2.87 12.54 -2.43
C CYS A 15 -2.30 13.97 -2.41
N HIS A 16 -1.92 14.50 -3.57
CA HIS A 16 -1.31 15.83 -3.66
C HIS A 16 -2.12 16.96 -3.01
N CYS A 17 -3.45 16.93 -3.12
CA CYS A 17 -4.34 17.95 -2.58
C CYS A 17 -4.85 17.65 -1.16
N GLY A 18 -4.46 16.54 -0.53
CA GLY A 18 -4.90 16.17 0.81
C GLY A 18 -6.33 15.63 0.93
N GLU A 19 -7.10 15.53 -0.16
CA GLU A 19 -8.46 14.96 -0.18
C GLU A 19 -8.49 13.44 0.02
N THR A 20 -7.35 12.78 -0.06
CA THR A 20 -7.20 11.36 0.25
C THR A 20 -6.06 11.26 1.23
N GLN A 21 -6.32 10.77 2.43
CA GLN A 21 -5.34 10.69 3.52
C GLN A 21 -5.42 9.32 4.16
N TYR A 22 -4.27 8.73 4.46
CA TYR A 22 -4.20 7.40 5.04
C TYR A 22 -2.98 7.26 5.95
N ILE A 23 -3.02 6.24 6.81
CA ILE A 23 -1.88 5.75 7.55
C ILE A 23 -1.54 4.36 7.01
N VAL A 24 -0.25 4.14 6.74
CA VAL A 24 0.29 2.83 6.41
C VAL A 24 1.31 2.42 7.45
N PHE A 25 1.28 1.17 7.89
CA PHE A 25 2.25 0.63 8.83
C PHE A 25 3.25 -0.26 8.09
N LEU A 26 4.53 0.04 8.25
CA LEU A 26 5.61 -0.70 7.60
C LEU A 26 6.60 -1.21 8.64
N THR A 27 7.21 -2.35 8.35
CA THR A 27 8.22 -2.97 9.20
C THR A 27 9.60 -2.82 8.57
N PHE A 28 10.55 -2.27 9.32
CA PHE A 28 11.94 -2.08 8.91
C PHE A 28 12.95 -2.54 9.98
N PRO A 29 14.15 -3.06 9.62
CA PRO A 29 14.61 -3.28 8.24
C PRO A 29 13.75 -4.33 7.50
N HIS A 30 13.60 -4.14 6.19
CA HIS A 30 12.78 -5.03 5.38
C HIS A 30 13.51 -6.35 5.12
N THR A 31 12.77 -7.44 5.24
CA THR A 31 13.23 -8.77 4.81
C THR A 31 12.56 -9.09 3.48
N LEU A 32 13.37 -9.52 2.50
CA LEU A 32 12.84 -9.88 1.19
C LEU A 32 11.75 -10.95 1.31
N PRO A 33 10.66 -10.84 0.52
CA PRO A 33 9.61 -11.83 0.55
C PRO A 33 10.13 -13.20 0.08
N PRO A 34 9.48 -14.31 0.46
CA PRO A 34 9.78 -15.60 -0.12
C PRO A 34 9.58 -15.57 -1.64
N PRO A 35 10.30 -16.40 -2.41
CA PRO A 35 10.12 -16.50 -3.86
C PRO A 35 8.66 -16.71 -4.21
N ARG A 36 8.16 -15.95 -5.21
CA ARG A 36 6.78 -16.06 -5.65
C ARG A 36 6.50 -17.49 -6.13
N PRO A 37 5.52 -18.19 -5.54
CA PRO A 37 5.21 -19.55 -5.98
C PRO A 37 4.59 -19.51 -7.38
N THR A 38 4.83 -20.56 -8.17
CA THR A 38 4.20 -20.72 -9.51
C THR A 38 2.67 -20.79 -9.44
N LYS A 39 2.13 -21.18 -8.29
CA LYS A 39 0.70 -21.18 -7.99
C LYS A 39 0.48 -20.73 -6.55
N GLU A 40 -0.40 -19.74 -6.35
CA GLU A 40 -0.84 -19.33 -5.02
C GLU A 40 -1.66 -20.45 -4.36
N LYS A 41 -1.12 -21.00 -3.27
CA LYS A 41 -1.71 -22.08 -2.46
C LYS A 41 -2.42 -21.59 -1.20
N GLY A 42 -2.06 -20.41 -0.69
CA GLY A 42 -2.60 -19.84 0.53
C GLY A 42 -2.49 -18.32 0.55
N PRO A 43 -3.11 -17.65 1.54
CA PRO A 43 -3.09 -16.21 1.65
C PRO A 43 -1.68 -15.68 1.88
N ARG A 44 -1.43 -14.47 1.41
CA ARG A 44 -0.15 -13.78 1.57
C ARG A 44 -0.08 -13.13 2.95
N ALA A 45 1.06 -13.22 3.62
CA ALA A 45 1.28 -12.64 4.95
C ALA A 45 2.72 -12.11 5.08
N HIS A 46 3.13 -11.25 4.14
CA HIS A 46 4.45 -10.62 4.14
C HIS A 46 4.38 -9.22 3.54
N GLN A 47 5.23 -8.30 4.03
CA GLN A 47 5.49 -7.04 3.36
C GLN A 47 6.29 -7.29 2.07
N GLU A 48 6.03 -6.53 1.01
CA GLU A 48 6.80 -6.58 -0.24
C GLU A 48 6.77 -5.22 -0.91
N PHE A 49 7.92 -4.79 -1.43
CA PHE A 49 8.06 -3.61 -2.27
C PHE A 49 8.38 -4.05 -3.68
N TYR A 50 7.62 -3.59 -4.67
CA TYR A 50 7.91 -3.97 -6.04
C TYR A 50 7.47 -2.96 -7.09
N ARG A 51 8.07 -3.06 -8.27
CA ARG A 51 7.63 -2.41 -9.50
C ARG A 51 7.32 -3.44 -10.56
N CYS A 52 6.24 -3.21 -11.28
CA CYS A 52 5.76 -4.07 -12.35
C CYS A 52 5.88 -3.30 -13.68
N ASN A 53 6.46 -3.93 -14.70
CA ASN A 53 6.56 -3.34 -16.05
C ASN A 53 5.31 -3.58 -16.91
N CYS A 54 4.21 -4.10 -16.36
CA CYS A 54 2.98 -4.18 -17.15
C CYS A 54 2.46 -2.79 -17.50
N THR A 55 1.78 -2.68 -18.64
CA THR A 55 1.30 -1.41 -19.19
C THR A 55 0.52 -0.57 -18.18
N THR A 56 -0.36 -1.20 -17.40
CA THR A 56 -1.19 -0.49 -16.41
C THR A 56 -0.35 0.04 -15.25
N CYS A 57 0.47 -0.80 -14.61
CA CYS A 57 1.24 -0.38 -13.43
C CYS A 57 2.28 0.68 -13.80
N GLN A 58 2.91 0.53 -14.95
CA GLN A 58 3.90 1.47 -15.44
C GLN A 58 3.28 2.83 -15.77
N LYS A 59 2.18 2.87 -16.54
CA LYS A 59 1.49 4.12 -16.89
C LYS A 59 0.86 4.81 -15.68
N ALA A 60 0.44 4.03 -14.68
CA ALA A 60 -0.04 4.55 -13.41
C ALA A 60 1.09 5.07 -12.50
N GLY A 61 2.36 4.84 -12.86
CA GLY A 61 3.51 5.20 -12.02
C GLY A 61 3.47 4.52 -10.65
N PHE A 62 3.00 3.27 -10.58
CA PHE A 62 2.70 2.63 -9.30
C PHE A 62 3.93 1.95 -8.70
N PHE A 63 4.40 2.45 -7.54
CA PHE A 63 5.37 1.75 -6.70
C PHE A 63 4.60 0.89 -5.71
N HIS A 64 4.53 -0.42 -5.92
CA HIS A 64 3.70 -1.28 -5.09
C HIS A 64 4.33 -1.48 -3.71
N MET A 65 3.62 -1.04 -2.68
CA MET A 65 3.86 -1.41 -1.30
C MET A 65 2.74 -2.33 -0.84
N ARG A 66 3.05 -3.61 -0.78
CA ARG A 66 2.14 -4.60 -0.21
C ARG A 66 2.48 -4.80 1.26
N LEU A 67 1.47 -4.84 2.10
CA LEU A 67 1.61 -4.81 3.56
C LEU A 67 1.66 -6.23 4.14
N ASN A 68 2.10 -6.36 5.39
CA ASN A 68 2.13 -7.66 6.06
C ASN A 68 0.70 -8.18 6.30
N SER A 69 -0.20 -7.29 6.73
CA SER A 69 -1.64 -7.53 6.87
C SER A 69 -2.40 -6.25 6.50
N ALA A 70 -3.10 -6.21 5.36
CA ALA A 70 -3.83 -5.00 4.96
C ALA A 70 -4.88 -4.53 6.00
N PRO A 71 -5.67 -5.39 6.67
CA PRO A 71 -6.61 -4.98 7.71
C PRO A 71 -5.98 -4.33 8.95
N GLU A 72 -4.73 -4.69 9.27
CA GLU A 72 -4.02 -4.18 10.44
C GLU A 72 -3.08 -3.02 10.09
N ASP A 73 -2.54 -3.01 8.87
CA ASP A 73 -1.46 -2.14 8.43
C ASP A 73 -1.90 -1.00 7.49
N PHE A 74 -3.19 -0.91 7.16
CA PHE A 74 -3.72 0.20 6.36
C PHE A 74 -4.97 0.80 7.00
N ILE A 75 -4.99 2.13 7.07
CA ILE A 75 -6.13 2.90 7.56
C ILE A 75 -6.33 4.09 6.62
N LEU A 76 -7.51 4.21 6.02
CA LEU A 76 -7.91 5.38 5.24
C LEU A 76 -8.63 6.37 6.16
N LEU A 77 -8.06 7.56 6.32
CA LEU A 77 -8.63 8.63 7.14
C LEU A 77 -9.71 9.39 6.37
N HIS A 78 -9.50 9.59 5.07
CA HIS A 78 -10.46 10.23 4.18
C HIS A 78 -10.23 9.76 2.73
N PRO A 79 -11.29 9.51 1.93
CA PRO A 79 -12.71 9.44 2.32
C PRO A 79 -13.06 8.16 3.07
N LEU A 80 -14.29 8.07 3.63
CA LEU A 80 -14.76 6.88 4.36
C LEU A 80 -15.43 5.81 3.47
N ASP A 81 -15.75 6.14 2.22
CA ASP A 81 -16.22 5.17 1.22
C ASP A 81 -15.35 5.28 -0.05
N PRO A 82 -14.20 4.59 -0.11
CA PRO A 82 -13.26 4.72 -1.21
C PRO A 82 -13.85 4.30 -2.57
N TYR A 83 -14.81 3.37 -2.60
CA TYR A 83 -15.43 2.91 -3.85
C TYR A 83 -16.37 3.95 -4.45
N LYS A 84 -17.02 4.76 -3.61
CA LYS A 84 -17.94 5.80 -4.04
C LYS A 84 -17.24 7.13 -4.28
N ASP A 85 -16.37 7.52 -3.36
CA ASP A 85 -15.87 8.89 -3.26
C ASP A 85 -14.61 9.10 -4.11
N LEU A 86 -13.80 8.06 -4.35
CA LEU A 86 -12.65 8.13 -5.26
C LEU A 86 -13.04 7.81 -6.70
N GLY A 87 -12.19 8.26 -7.63
CA GLY A 87 -12.27 7.83 -9.02
C GLY A 87 -11.75 6.40 -9.12
N ASP A 88 -12.34 5.61 -10.01
CA ASP A 88 -12.07 4.18 -10.11
C ASP A 88 -11.70 3.80 -11.55
N TYR A 89 -10.49 3.30 -11.72
CA TYR A 89 -10.04 2.68 -12.96
C TYR A 89 -9.83 1.19 -12.74
N THR A 90 -10.59 0.37 -13.45
CA THR A 90 -10.47 -1.09 -13.37
C THR A 90 -9.88 -1.69 -14.63
N VAL A 91 -9.23 -2.83 -14.48
CA VAL A 91 -8.61 -3.59 -15.58
C VAL A 91 -9.10 -5.03 -15.62
N TYR A 92 -9.05 -5.65 -16.81
CA TYR A 92 -9.41 -7.05 -17.06
C TYR A 92 -10.78 -7.45 -16.48
N GLN A 93 -10.79 -8.30 -15.44
CA GLN A 93 -11.96 -8.86 -14.77
C GLN A 93 -12.78 -7.82 -13.99
N LYS A 94 -12.31 -6.56 -13.96
CA LYS A 94 -12.94 -5.43 -13.27
C LYS A 94 -13.09 -5.60 -11.77
N ASP A 95 -12.23 -6.43 -11.19
CA ASP A 95 -12.17 -6.76 -9.78
C ASP A 95 -11.08 -5.97 -9.03
N LEU A 96 -10.07 -5.48 -9.76
CA LEU A 96 -8.95 -4.72 -9.24
C LEU A 96 -9.12 -3.23 -9.55
N HIS A 97 -9.27 -2.43 -8.50
CA HIS A 97 -9.62 -1.00 -8.57
C HIS A 97 -8.39 -0.14 -8.32
N PHE A 98 -7.92 0.57 -9.36
CA PHE A 98 -6.87 1.57 -9.25
C PHE A 98 -7.50 2.90 -8.86
N LEU A 99 -7.76 3.06 -7.56
CA LEU A 99 -8.47 4.20 -7.02
C LEU A 99 -7.60 5.46 -7.09
N PHE A 100 -8.22 6.59 -7.44
CA PHE A 100 -7.54 7.86 -7.60
C PHE A 100 -8.35 9.03 -7.06
N CYS A 101 -7.66 10.06 -6.56
CA CYS A 101 -8.30 11.30 -6.14
C CYS A 101 -8.94 12.00 -7.35
N LYS A 102 -10.24 12.30 -7.29
CA LYS A 102 -10.96 13.00 -8.38
C LYS A 102 -10.46 14.44 -8.60
N THR A 103 -9.84 15.05 -7.58
CA THR A 103 -9.34 16.43 -7.61
C THR A 103 -7.95 16.54 -8.26
N CYS A 104 -6.98 15.72 -7.82
CA CYS A 104 -5.59 15.82 -8.29
C CYS A 104 -5.09 14.63 -9.14
N GLY A 105 -5.91 13.58 -9.31
CA GLY A 105 -5.57 12.40 -10.12
C GLY A 105 -4.57 11.42 -9.47
N MET A 106 -4.03 11.72 -8.28
CA MET A 106 -3.08 10.84 -7.60
C MET A 106 -3.71 9.50 -7.23
N ARG A 107 -2.97 8.41 -7.45
CA ARG A 107 -3.36 7.02 -7.13
C ARG A 107 -2.65 6.58 -5.86
N CYS A 108 -3.35 6.68 -4.74
CA CYS A 108 -2.76 6.33 -3.45
C CYS A 108 -2.73 4.82 -3.19
N PHE A 109 -3.71 4.08 -3.69
CA PHE A 109 -3.78 2.64 -3.47
C PHE A 109 -4.60 1.93 -4.55
N ILE A 110 -4.35 0.63 -4.69
CA ILE A 110 -5.16 -0.31 -5.45
C ILE A 110 -5.92 -1.19 -4.46
N LEU A 111 -7.20 -1.41 -4.72
CA LEU A 111 -8.09 -2.14 -3.83
C LEU A 111 -8.89 -3.23 -4.56
N MET A 112 -9.10 -4.35 -3.88
CA MET A 112 -10.08 -5.38 -4.15
C MET A 112 -10.52 -5.95 -2.80
N GLY A 113 -11.82 -6.16 -2.61
CA GLY A 113 -12.37 -6.73 -1.37
C GLY A 113 -13.15 -5.71 -0.56
N GLN A 114 -13.73 -6.16 0.55
CA GLN A 114 -14.60 -5.33 1.37
C GLN A 114 -13.84 -4.60 2.47
N GLY A 115 -14.35 -3.44 2.86
CA GLY A 115 -13.88 -2.71 4.03
C GLY A 115 -15.03 -2.30 4.93
N GLU A 116 -14.67 -1.70 6.05
CA GLU A 116 -15.58 -1.25 7.09
C GLU A 116 -15.18 0.13 7.59
N VAL A 117 -16.16 0.89 8.05
CA VAL A 117 -15.91 2.11 8.84
C VAL A 117 -15.74 1.71 10.30
N ALA A 118 -14.68 2.18 10.93
CA ALA A 118 -14.36 1.90 12.32
C ALA A 118 -13.92 3.19 13.04
N GLU A 119 -14.00 3.16 14.37
CA GLU A 119 -13.44 4.21 15.23
C GLU A 119 -12.13 3.72 15.85
N VAL A 120 -11.06 4.49 15.66
CA VAL A 120 -9.70 4.08 16.03
C VAL A 120 -9.02 5.18 16.83
N ASP A 121 -8.32 4.79 17.89
CA ASP A 121 -7.40 5.63 18.65
C ASP A 121 -6.04 5.65 17.93
N LEU A 122 -5.79 6.72 17.15
CA LEU A 122 -4.58 6.84 16.34
C LEU A 122 -3.31 6.98 17.20
N GLU A 123 -3.41 7.62 18.37
CA GLU A 123 -2.28 7.80 19.28
C GLU A 123 -1.86 6.46 19.89
N ALA A 124 -2.83 5.62 20.26
CA ALA A 124 -2.58 4.25 20.72
C ALA A 124 -1.89 3.38 19.64
N LEU A 125 -2.03 3.73 18.37
CA LEU A 125 -1.32 3.09 17.25
C LEU A 125 0.05 3.72 16.95
N GLY A 126 0.48 4.71 17.73
CA GLY A 126 1.76 5.40 17.56
C GLY A 126 1.76 6.47 16.47
N VAL A 127 0.59 6.87 15.97
CA VAL A 127 0.46 7.98 15.01
C VAL A 127 0.48 9.29 15.82
N LYS A 128 1.50 10.12 15.58
CA LYS A 128 1.59 11.44 16.23
C LYS A 128 0.59 12.40 15.60
N SER A 129 -0.16 13.11 16.45
CA SER A 129 -1.03 14.20 16.04
C SER A 129 -0.18 15.42 15.66
N ASP A 130 -0.29 15.89 14.42
CA ASP A 130 0.34 17.15 14.00
C ASP A 130 -0.60 18.30 14.39
N GLY A 131 -0.75 18.56 15.70
CA GLY A 131 -1.18 19.83 16.28
C GLY A 131 -2.47 20.55 15.84
N GLU A 132 -3.22 20.13 14.82
CA GLU A 132 -4.32 20.93 14.24
C GLU A 132 -5.55 20.06 13.98
N ASN A 133 -6.33 19.86 15.05
CA ASN A 133 -7.79 19.74 14.98
C ASN A 133 -8.30 19.98 16.39
N GLN A 134 -8.52 21.27 16.69
CA GLN A 134 -9.30 21.74 17.83
C GLN A 134 -10.77 21.43 17.54
N ASP A 135 -11.18 20.20 17.85
CA ASP A 135 -12.55 19.97 18.28
C ASP A 135 -12.46 19.24 19.62
N GLY A 136 -12.98 19.92 20.63
CA GLY A 136 -12.79 19.60 22.03
C GLY A 136 -13.36 18.24 22.37
N ASN A 137 -12.55 17.45 23.08
CA ASN A 137 -13.09 16.52 24.05
C ASN A 137 -12.27 16.65 25.34
N VAL A 138 -12.90 17.26 26.33
CA VAL A 138 -12.45 17.27 27.71
C VAL A 138 -12.87 15.91 28.26
N ASP A 139 -11.90 15.11 28.69
CA ASP A 139 -12.02 13.71 29.15
C ASP A 139 -12.17 12.63 28.04
N GLY A 140 -11.08 11.89 27.78
CA GLY A 140 -11.15 10.56 27.15
C GLY A 140 -10.77 10.50 25.67
N LYS A 141 -9.95 9.48 25.35
CA LYS A 141 -9.42 9.07 24.03
C LYS A 141 -10.09 9.69 22.80
N LYS A 142 -9.31 10.40 21.97
CA LYS A 142 -9.76 10.94 20.68
C LYS A 142 -9.87 9.82 19.65
N LEU A 143 -11.07 9.26 19.52
CA LEU A 143 -11.38 8.29 18.48
C LEU A 143 -11.55 8.99 17.13
N THR A 144 -10.94 8.45 16.08
CA THR A 144 -11.04 8.93 14.70
C THR A 144 -11.84 7.93 13.88
N LYS A 145 -12.84 8.40 13.13
CA LYS A 145 -13.55 7.57 12.14
C LYS A 145 -12.66 7.35 10.94
N VAL A 146 -12.53 6.10 10.54
CA VAL A 146 -11.64 5.67 9.45
C VAL A 146 -12.30 4.56 8.65
N TRP A 147 -11.86 4.37 7.41
CA TRP A 147 -12.14 3.16 6.64
C TRP A 147 -10.93 2.22 6.68
N ARG A 148 -11.16 0.92 6.77
CA ARG A 148 -10.10 -0.09 6.68
C ARG A 148 -10.60 -1.38 6.03
N PRO A 149 -9.72 -2.24 5.49
CA PRO A 149 -10.09 -3.58 5.06
C PRO A 149 -10.76 -4.39 6.18
N CYS A 150 -11.87 -5.08 5.89
CA CYS A 150 -12.65 -5.79 6.91
C CYS A 150 -11.95 -7.09 7.32
N LYS A 151 -11.43 -7.14 8.55
CA LYS A 151 -10.60 -8.25 9.06
C LYS A 151 -11.23 -9.63 8.88
N ASP A 152 -12.53 -9.76 9.14
CA ASP A 152 -13.22 -11.05 9.14
C ASP A 152 -13.43 -11.62 7.73
N SER A 153 -13.54 -10.76 6.72
CA SER A 153 -13.73 -11.15 5.32
C SER A 153 -12.43 -11.15 4.50
N TRP A 154 -11.38 -10.49 4.99
CA TRP A 154 -10.16 -10.28 4.23
C TRP A 154 -9.28 -11.53 4.16
N LYS A 155 -9.03 -12.01 2.94
CA LYS A 155 -8.07 -13.08 2.66
C LYS A 155 -7.09 -12.61 1.62
N GLU A 156 -5.89 -12.22 2.07
CA GLU A 156 -4.92 -11.53 1.21
C GLU A 156 -4.49 -12.38 0.00
N GLY A 157 -4.70 -11.83 -1.20
CA GLY A 157 -4.34 -12.41 -2.49
C GLY A 157 -5.46 -12.22 -3.51
N LYS A 158 -5.10 -11.83 -4.75
CA LYS A 158 -6.08 -11.56 -5.82
C LYS A 158 -7.03 -12.75 -6.03
N LYS A 159 -6.48 -13.97 -5.98
CA LYS A 159 -7.23 -15.23 -6.12
C LYS A 159 -8.31 -15.42 -5.05
N PHE A 160 -8.17 -14.79 -3.89
CA PHE A 160 -9.11 -14.89 -2.78
C PHE A 160 -10.08 -13.69 -2.70
N GLY A 161 -10.03 -12.77 -3.68
CA GLY A 161 -10.91 -11.61 -3.70
C GLY A 161 -10.51 -10.50 -2.74
N SER A 162 -9.27 -10.49 -2.22
CA SER A 162 -8.77 -9.39 -1.40
C SER A 162 -7.36 -8.96 -1.82
N TYR A 163 -7.20 -7.68 -2.13
CA TYR A 163 -5.92 -7.12 -2.54
C TYR A 163 -5.86 -5.67 -2.09
N LEU A 164 -4.78 -5.31 -1.40
CA LEU A 164 -4.44 -3.92 -1.16
C LEU A 164 -2.96 -3.70 -1.47
N SER A 165 -2.69 -2.68 -2.26
CA SER A 165 -1.34 -2.18 -2.52
C SER A 165 -1.36 -0.67 -2.39
N VAL A 166 -0.54 -0.14 -1.49
CA VAL A 166 -0.31 1.31 -1.39
C VAL A 166 0.70 1.71 -2.47
N ASN A 167 0.55 2.90 -3.04
CA ASN A 167 1.54 3.48 -3.91
C ASN A 167 2.61 4.17 -3.06
N GLY A 168 3.86 3.72 -3.14
CA GLY A 168 4.93 4.29 -2.34
C GLY A 168 5.19 5.77 -2.60
N TYR A 169 4.87 6.27 -3.79
CA TYR A 169 4.99 7.70 -4.10
C TYR A 169 3.92 8.57 -3.43
N SER A 170 2.87 7.99 -2.87
CA SER A 170 1.87 8.74 -2.09
C SER A 170 2.11 8.71 -0.58
N VAL A 171 3.19 8.07 -0.11
CA VAL A 171 3.60 8.18 1.30
C VAL A 171 4.38 9.48 1.44
N ASP A 172 4.04 10.29 2.44
CA ASP A 172 4.58 11.64 2.54
C ASP A 172 6.10 11.58 2.76
N ALA A 173 6.86 12.28 1.92
CA ALA A 173 8.31 12.26 1.95
C ALA A 173 8.86 12.97 3.21
N GLY A 174 10.07 12.57 3.65
CA GLY A 174 10.76 13.21 4.78
C GLY A 174 10.37 12.65 6.16
N GLN A 175 9.53 11.62 6.22
CA GLN A 175 9.23 10.90 7.46
C GLN A 175 10.43 10.03 7.88
N GLU A 176 10.84 10.16 9.14
CA GLU A 176 11.97 9.41 9.69
C GLU A 176 11.80 7.89 9.52
N GLY A 177 12.78 7.25 8.88
CA GLY A 177 12.77 5.81 8.65
C GLY A 177 12.03 5.36 7.37
N PHE A 178 11.58 6.28 6.52
CA PHE A 178 11.05 5.97 5.19
C PHE A 178 11.74 6.82 4.11
N ASP A 179 12.56 6.18 3.29
CA ASP A 179 13.18 6.78 2.10
C ASP A 179 13.16 5.74 0.96
N LEU A 180 12.41 6.04 -0.12
CA LEU A 180 12.32 5.16 -1.30
C LEU A 180 13.68 4.96 -1.98
N ARG A 181 14.59 5.93 -1.89
CA ARG A 181 15.97 5.80 -2.37
C ARG A 181 16.67 4.68 -1.59
N GLU A 182 16.63 4.72 -0.27
CA GLU A 182 17.25 3.66 0.56
C GLU A 182 16.64 2.29 0.30
N ILE A 183 15.31 2.20 0.15
CA ILE A 183 14.63 0.93 -0.17
C ILE A 183 15.14 0.37 -1.50
N THR A 184 15.38 1.24 -2.50
CA THR A 184 15.92 0.86 -3.80
C THR A 184 17.40 0.46 -3.72
N GLU A 185 18.23 1.27 -3.06
CA GLU A 185 19.68 1.03 -2.91
C GLU A 185 19.99 -0.23 -2.09
N LYS A 186 19.15 -0.56 -1.10
CA LYS A 186 19.23 -1.81 -0.31
C LYS A 186 18.73 -3.04 -1.07
N LYS A 187 18.32 -2.89 -2.34
CA LYS A 187 17.78 -3.97 -3.19
C LYS A 187 16.55 -4.64 -2.58
N TRP A 188 15.71 -3.85 -1.90
CA TRP A 188 14.44 -4.33 -1.34
C TRP A 188 13.29 -4.29 -2.34
N VAL A 189 13.48 -3.59 -3.48
CA VAL A 189 12.48 -3.48 -4.55
C VAL A 189 12.58 -4.68 -5.48
N GLY A 190 11.54 -5.50 -5.53
CA GLY A 190 11.36 -6.50 -6.56
C GLY A 190 10.94 -5.86 -7.89
N TYR A 191 11.56 -6.26 -8.98
CA TYR A 191 11.18 -5.88 -10.34
C TYR A 191 10.53 -7.09 -11.01
N LEU A 192 9.24 -6.98 -11.30
CA LEU A 192 8.42 -8.05 -11.88
C LEU A 192 8.31 -7.85 -13.38
N ASP A 193 8.45 -8.95 -14.12
CA ASP A 193 8.21 -8.97 -15.56
C ASP A 193 6.77 -9.42 -15.86
N TRP A 194 5.90 -8.49 -16.20
CA TRP A 194 4.53 -8.71 -16.66
C TRP A 194 4.23 -7.89 -17.93
N LEU A 195 5.26 -7.47 -18.65
CA LEU A 195 5.08 -6.79 -19.92
C LEU A 195 4.54 -7.80 -20.94
N GLU A 196 3.31 -7.60 -21.37
CA GLU A 196 2.53 -8.51 -22.22
C GLU A 196 3.11 -8.72 -23.64
N LEU A 197 4.26 -8.12 -23.95
CA LEU A 197 4.94 -8.23 -25.25
C LEU A 197 5.63 -9.59 -25.47
N LYS A 198 5.82 -10.41 -24.43
CA LYS A 198 6.44 -11.74 -24.55
C LYS A 198 5.39 -12.84 -24.40
N SER A 199 5.14 -13.56 -25.49
CA SER A 199 4.28 -14.75 -25.55
C SER A 199 4.69 -15.89 -24.59
N GLU A 200 5.86 -15.79 -23.98
CA GLU A 200 6.47 -16.80 -23.09
C GLU A 200 6.12 -16.61 -21.60
N GLY A 201 5.39 -15.55 -21.24
CA GLY A 201 5.00 -15.28 -19.86
C GLY A 201 6.07 -14.56 -19.03
N SER A 202 5.84 -14.45 -17.71
CA SER A 202 6.71 -13.71 -16.80
C SER A 202 8.08 -14.38 -16.61
N GLN A 203 9.16 -13.61 -16.74
CA GLN A 203 10.52 -14.05 -16.36
C GLN A 203 10.77 -14.04 -14.84
N GLY A 204 9.75 -13.70 -14.04
CA GLY A 204 9.82 -13.71 -12.58
C GLY A 204 10.18 -12.36 -11.95
N THR A 205 10.75 -12.43 -10.75
CA THR A 205 11.12 -11.26 -9.93
C THR A 205 12.65 -11.21 -9.76
N ARG A 206 13.24 -10.02 -9.93
CA ARG A 206 14.65 -9.76 -9.62
C ARG A 206 14.79 -8.48 -8.81
N PHE A 207 15.89 -8.31 -8.09
CA PHE A 207 16.07 -7.21 -7.13
C PHE A 207 17.23 -6.26 -7.48
N ASP A 208 17.92 -6.53 -8.59
CA ASP A 208 19.08 -5.76 -9.05
C ASP A 208 18.70 -4.59 -9.95
N ARG A 209 17.73 -4.78 -10.86
CA ARG A 209 17.25 -3.73 -11.79
C ARG A 209 15.90 -4.03 -12.42
N PRO A 210 15.17 -3.02 -12.94
CA PRO A 210 13.96 -3.20 -13.72
C PRO A 210 14.17 -4.09 -14.94
N TRP A 211 13.18 -4.93 -15.25
CA TRP A 211 13.07 -5.62 -16.55
C TRP A 211 12.97 -4.63 -17.71
N GLU A 212 13.14 -5.12 -18.94
CA GLU A 212 12.92 -4.32 -20.14
C GLU A 212 11.53 -3.68 -20.11
N GLY A 213 11.45 -2.42 -20.54
CA GLY A 213 10.26 -1.60 -20.41
C GLY A 213 9.99 -1.08 -19.00
N GLY A 214 10.53 -1.67 -17.93
CA GLY A 214 10.32 -1.21 -16.55
C GLY A 214 11.09 0.06 -16.17
N ALA A 215 10.84 0.54 -14.95
CA ALA A 215 11.48 1.74 -14.39
C ALA A 215 12.01 1.48 -12.97
N TYR A 216 13.09 2.19 -12.60
CA TYR A 216 13.68 2.20 -11.25
C TYR A 216 12.80 2.98 -10.30
#